data_AF-A0A392PBE6-F1
#
_entry.id   AF-A0A392PBE6-F1
#
_cell.length_a   1.000
_cell.length_b   1.000
_cell.length_c   1.000
_cell.angle_alpha   90.00
_cell.angle_beta   90.00
_cell.angle_gamma   90.00
#
_symmetry.space_group_name_H-M   'P 1'
#
loop_
_entity.id
_entity.type
_entity.pdbx_description
1 polymer ?
#
loop_
_entity_poly.entity_id
_entity_poly.type
_entity_poly.pdbx_seq_one_letter_code
_entity_poly.pdbx_strand_id
1 'polypeptide(L)'
;MFREVDNHIEAGKLIKEFKMSALPSLYGQFVQLIKYLLENNQKDRDQVVILFQDMLEVVTRDIMMEDQDQIFSLIDSNHGGVGHEGMFPLEPEPQHQLFASEGAIRFPIEPVTAAWTEKIKRLYLLLTTKESAMDVPSNLEARRRISFFSNSLFMDMPL
;
A
#
# COMPACT_ATOMS: atom_id res chain seq x y z
N MET A 1 15.79 -2.11 2.21
CA MET A 1 14.35 -2.11 2.54
C MET A 1 13.73 -3.50 2.60
N PHE A 2 13.30 -4.17 1.51
CA PHE A 2 12.57 -5.45 1.63
C PHE A 2 13.33 -6.55 2.39
N ARG A 3 14.62 -6.71 2.11
CA ARG A 3 15.49 -7.64 2.85
C ARG A 3 15.62 -7.30 4.34
N GLU A 4 15.59 -6.00 4.69
CA GLU A 4 15.59 -5.53 6.09
C GLU A 4 14.32 -6.06 6.79
N VAL A 5 13.17 -5.83 6.16
CA VAL A 5 11.86 -6.27 6.65
C VAL A 5 11.84 -7.79 6.82
N ASP A 6 12.30 -8.54 5.82
CA ASP A 6 12.35 -10.00 5.86
C ASP A 6 13.24 -10.50 7.01
N ASN A 7 14.42 -9.90 7.20
CA ASN A 7 15.30 -10.23 8.33
C ASN A 7 14.61 -10.00 9.69
N HIS A 8 13.86 -8.90 9.83
CA HIS A 8 13.11 -8.60 11.06
C HIS A 8 11.90 -9.51 11.27
N ILE A 9 11.28 -9.99 10.19
CA ILE A 9 10.23 -11.02 10.24
C ILE A 9 10.80 -12.35 10.73
N GLU A 10 11.88 -12.83 10.10
CA GLU A 10 12.55 -14.09 10.47
C GLU A 10 13.05 -14.06 11.91
N ALA A 11 13.58 -12.91 12.36
CA ALA A 11 14.02 -12.72 13.73
C ALA A 11 12.87 -12.54 14.75
N GLY A 12 11.62 -12.44 14.30
CA GLY A 12 10.44 -12.20 15.15
C GLY A 12 10.45 -10.84 15.85
N LYS A 13 11.22 -9.87 15.33
CA LYS A 13 11.42 -8.54 15.93
C LYS A 13 10.66 -7.43 15.22
N LEU A 14 9.93 -7.74 14.15
CA LEU A 14 9.24 -6.74 13.33
C LEU A 14 8.41 -5.76 14.15
N ILE A 15 7.52 -6.25 15.03
CA ILE A 15 6.62 -5.38 15.83
C ILE A 15 7.39 -4.56 16.88
N LYS A 16 8.60 -4.98 17.24
CA LYS A 16 9.44 -4.30 18.25
C LYS A 16 10.26 -3.18 17.63
N GLU A 17 10.82 -3.43 16.45
CA GLU A 17 11.71 -2.48 15.76
C GLU A 17 10.92 -1.52 14.85
N PHE A 18 9.79 -1.95 14.30
CA PHE A 18 8.95 -1.13 13.43
C PHE A 18 7.79 -0.53 14.21
N LYS A 19 7.57 0.77 14.07
CA LYS A 19 6.52 1.49 14.79
C LYS A 19 5.15 1.29 14.12
N MET A 20 4.48 0.22 14.52
CA MET A 20 3.16 -0.15 14.00
C MET A 20 2.05 0.88 14.27
N SER A 21 2.26 1.87 15.14
CA SER A 21 1.28 2.93 15.39
C SER A 21 1.08 3.86 14.18
N ALA A 22 2.02 3.90 13.24
CA ALA A 22 1.89 4.69 12.00
C ALA A 22 1.16 3.91 10.88
N LEU A 23 0.99 2.59 11.02
CA LEU A 23 0.31 1.75 10.05
C LEU A 23 -1.15 2.16 9.77
N PRO A 24 -1.97 2.59 10.76
CA PRO A 24 -3.31 3.10 10.49
C PRO A 24 -3.33 4.36 9.61
N SER A 25 -2.29 5.21 9.72
CA SER A 25 -2.14 6.40 8.88
C SER A 25 -1.86 5.99 7.43
N LEU A 26 -0.90 5.08 7.24
CA LEU A 26 -0.57 4.51 5.93
C LEU A 26 -1.78 3.83 5.28
N TYR A 27 -2.56 3.08 6.07
CA TYR A 27 -3.80 2.47 5.62
C TYR A 27 -4.79 3.53 5.10
N GLY A 28 -4.96 4.64 5.82
CA GLY A 28 -5.81 5.76 5.39
C GLY A 28 -5.37 6.35 4.05
N GLN A 29 -4.07 6.55 3.87
CA GLN A 29 -3.48 7.03 2.61
C GLN A 29 -3.70 6.01 1.47
N PHE A 30 -3.56 4.71 1.74
CA PHE A 30 -3.83 3.65 0.76
C PHE A 30 -5.29 3.66 0.29
N VAL A 31 -6.23 3.84 1.21
CA VAL A 31 -7.65 3.98 0.87
C VAL A 31 -7.90 5.22 0.01
N GLN A 32 -7.24 6.34 0.33
CA GLN A 32 -7.34 7.56 -0.46
C GLN A 32 -6.78 7.37 -1.89
N LEU A 33 -5.66 6.65 -2.03
CA LEU A 33 -5.08 6.31 -3.33
C LEU A 33 -6.08 5.52 -4.19
N ILE A 34 -6.72 4.52 -3.58
CA ILE A 34 -7.70 3.69 -4.29
C ILE A 34 -8.91 4.52 -4.74
N LYS A 35 -9.34 5.53 -3.97
CA LYS A 35 -10.40 6.45 -4.41
C LYS A 35 -9.97 7.26 -5.64
N TYR A 36 -8.75 7.80 -5.66
CA TYR A 36 -8.22 8.49 -6.84
C TYR A 36 -8.16 7.56 -8.05
N LEU A 37 -7.77 6.29 -7.86
CA LEU A 37 -7.84 5.30 -8.94
C LEU A 37 -9.28 5.05 -9.40
N LEU A 38 -10.26 4.94 -8.51
CA LEU A 38 -11.65 4.72 -8.89
C LEU A 38 -12.25 5.89 -9.69
N GLU A 39 -11.92 7.13 -9.31
CA GLU A 39 -12.39 8.34 -10.00
C GLU A 39 -11.60 8.58 -11.30
N ASN A 40 -10.31 8.25 -11.31
CA ASN A 40 -9.40 8.30 -12.45
C ASN A 40 -9.41 9.64 -13.21
N ASN A 41 -9.56 10.75 -12.48
CA ASN A 41 -9.63 12.08 -13.06
C ASN A 41 -8.22 12.68 -13.20
N GLN A 42 -7.88 13.14 -14.41
CA GLN A 42 -6.55 13.70 -14.73
C GLN A 42 -6.13 14.86 -13.81
N LYS A 43 -7.09 15.64 -13.31
CA LYS A 43 -6.83 16.79 -12.42
C LYS A 43 -6.21 16.39 -11.08
N ASP A 44 -6.38 15.13 -10.68
CA ASP A 44 -5.91 14.62 -9.40
C ASP A 44 -4.47 14.11 -9.46
N ARG A 45 -3.79 14.19 -10.63
CA ARG A 45 -2.41 13.70 -10.80
C ARG A 45 -1.46 14.26 -9.74
N ASP A 46 -1.47 15.56 -9.52
CA ASP A 46 -0.57 16.19 -8.55
C ASP A 46 -0.87 15.72 -7.12
N GLN A 47 -2.14 15.49 -6.79
CA GLN A 47 -2.54 14.95 -5.50
C GLN A 47 -2.11 13.49 -5.32
N VAL A 48 -2.17 12.69 -6.40
CA VAL A 48 -1.67 11.32 -6.40
C VAL A 48 -0.15 11.31 -6.18
N VAL A 49 0.59 12.20 -6.84
CA VAL A 49 2.06 12.34 -6.64
C VAL A 49 2.39 12.65 -5.18
N ILE A 50 1.74 13.67 -4.61
CA ILE A 50 1.92 14.04 -3.19
C ILE A 50 1.58 12.86 -2.29
N LEU A 51 0.48 12.15 -2.57
CA LEU A 51 0.07 11.00 -1.77
C LEU A 51 1.13 9.87 -1.80
N PHE A 52 1.76 9.61 -2.94
CA PHE A 52 2.85 8.63 -3.02
C PHE A 52 4.08 9.07 -2.21
N GLN A 53 4.43 10.35 -2.23
CA GLN A 53 5.51 10.91 -1.42
C GLN A 53 5.19 10.78 0.07
N ASP A 54 3.99 11.18 0.49
CA ASP A 54 3.53 11.09 1.88
C ASP A 54 3.52 9.63 2.37
N MET A 55 3.10 8.68 1.52
CA MET A 55 3.12 7.25 1.87
C MET A 55 4.53 6.72 2.04
N LEU A 56 5.46 7.12 1.17
CA LEU A 56 6.86 6.75 1.30
C LEU A 56 7.44 7.30 2.60
N GLU A 57 7.18 8.56 2.91
CA GLU A 57 7.61 9.23 4.14
C GLU A 57 7.11 8.52 5.40
N VAL A 58 5.84 8.12 5.42
CA VAL A 58 5.28 7.35 6.55
C VAL A 58 5.99 6.00 6.70
N VAL A 59 6.26 5.29 5.60
CA VAL A 59 6.96 4.00 5.66
C VAL A 59 8.38 4.17 6.17
N THR A 60 9.14 5.12 5.63
CA THR A 60 10.57 5.26 5.92
C THR A 60 10.83 5.89 7.28
N ARG A 61 10.17 7.01 7.58
CA ARG A 61 10.42 7.76 8.80
C ARG A 61 9.59 7.25 9.97
N ASP A 62 8.29 7.05 9.74
CA ASP A 62 7.38 6.81 10.86
C ASP A 62 7.27 5.33 11.22
N ILE A 63 7.49 4.41 10.28
CA ILE A 63 7.46 2.96 10.53
C ILE A 63 8.88 2.40 10.70
N MET A 64 9.79 2.63 9.74
CA MET A 64 11.13 2.04 9.73
C MET A 64 12.13 2.81 10.60
N MET A 65 11.85 4.08 10.94
CA MET A 65 12.73 4.96 11.72
C MET A 65 14.16 5.03 11.13
N GLU A 66 14.30 4.81 9.83
CA GLU A 66 15.57 4.92 9.10
C GLU A 66 15.83 6.39 8.75
N ASP A 67 17.10 6.81 8.80
CA ASP A 67 17.49 8.14 8.36
C ASP A 67 17.19 8.28 6.85
N GLN A 68 16.39 9.29 6.50
CA GLN A 68 15.93 9.55 5.13
C GLN A 68 17.09 9.52 4.11
N ASP A 69 18.23 10.08 4.48
CA ASP A 69 19.45 10.16 3.65
C ASP A 69 19.96 8.76 3.19
N GLN A 70 19.82 7.74 4.03
CA GLN A 70 20.28 6.38 3.70
C GLN A 70 19.36 5.69 2.69
N ILE A 71 18.06 6.01 2.68
CA ILE A 71 17.11 5.42 1.73
C ILE A 71 17.17 6.15 0.39
N PHE A 72 17.25 7.47 0.39
CA PHE A 72 17.31 8.24 -0.86
C PHE A 72 18.61 7.99 -1.64
N SER A 73 19.75 7.82 -0.94
CA SER A 73 21.01 7.40 -1.59
C SER A 73 20.92 6.04 -2.30
N LEU A 74 20.09 5.12 -1.79
CA LEU A 74 19.82 3.82 -2.44
C LEU A 74 18.88 3.94 -3.66
N ILE A 75 17.95 4.90 -3.64
CA ILE A 75 17.01 5.13 -4.74
C ILE A 75 17.72 5.83 -5.91
N ASP A 76 18.55 6.84 -5.62
CA ASP A 76 19.32 7.57 -6.65
C ASP A 76 20.37 6.68 -7.33
N SER A 77 20.91 5.69 -6.61
CA SER A 77 21.83 4.70 -7.18
C SER A 77 21.20 3.81 -8.27
N ASN A 78 19.86 3.72 -8.32
CA ASN A 78 19.12 2.96 -9.32
C ASN A 78 18.67 3.80 -10.53
N HIS A 79 18.84 5.13 -10.49
CA HIS A 79 18.67 5.98 -11.66
C HIS A 79 20.02 6.16 -12.36
N GLY A 80 20.31 5.25 -13.30
CA GLY A 80 21.47 5.33 -14.18
C GLY A 80 21.48 6.61 -15.02
N GLY A 81 22.04 7.68 -14.47
CA GLY A 81 22.48 8.88 -15.19
C GLY A 81 23.99 8.85 -15.30
N VAL A 82 24.48 8.72 -16.54
CA VAL A 82 25.90 8.73 -16.90
C VAL A 82 26.62 9.91 -16.25
N GLY A 83 27.65 9.60 -15.46
CA GLY A 83 28.55 10.59 -14.91
C GLY A 83 29.18 11.43 -16.01
N HIS A 84 28.99 12.75 -15.93
CA HIS A 84 29.85 13.69 -16.61
C HIS A 84 30.35 14.70 -15.58
N GLU A 85 31.67 14.68 -15.40
CA GLU A 85 32.45 15.55 -14.53
C GLU A 85 32.22 17.03 -14.88
N GLY A 86 31.97 17.89 -13.87
CA GLY A 86 31.86 19.33 -14.09
C GLY A 86 31.26 20.18 -12.96
N MET A 87 31.98 20.34 -11.85
CA MET A 87 32.08 21.50 -10.93
C MET A 87 30.97 22.62 -10.89
N PHE A 88 30.32 22.74 -9.69
CA PHE A 88 29.59 23.89 -9.05
C PHE A 88 28.20 24.35 -9.58
N PRO A 89 27.28 24.93 -8.73
CA PRO A 89 27.42 25.37 -7.32
C PRO A 89 26.38 24.76 -6.34
N LEU A 90 26.55 25.05 -5.05
CA LEU A 90 25.64 24.73 -3.94
C LEU A 90 24.23 25.30 -4.19
N GLU A 91 23.35 24.53 -4.82
CA GLU A 91 21.91 24.75 -4.80
C GLU A 91 21.30 24.02 -3.60
N PRO A 92 20.29 24.59 -2.92
CA PRO A 92 19.60 23.89 -1.85
C PRO A 92 19.03 22.60 -2.44
N GLU A 93 19.54 21.45 -1.97
CA GLU A 93 19.11 20.08 -2.29
C GLU A 93 17.63 20.08 -2.68
N PRO A 94 17.30 19.75 -3.95
CA PRO A 94 15.92 19.80 -4.39
C PRO A 94 15.19 18.75 -3.58
N GLN A 95 14.36 19.22 -2.65
CA GLN A 95 13.45 18.39 -1.88
C GLN A 95 12.69 17.55 -2.90
N HIS A 96 13.09 16.29 -2.92
CA HIS A 96 13.06 15.39 -4.06
C HIS A 96 11.69 15.37 -4.73
N GLN A 97 11.63 15.77 -6.01
CA GLN A 97 10.44 15.64 -6.87
C GLN A 97 10.19 14.16 -7.26
N LEU A 98 10.27 13.25 -6.29
CA LEU A 98 10.02 11.83 -6.49
C LEU A 98 8.59 11.67 -7.02
N PHE A 99 8.42 10.88 -8.07
CA PHE A 99 7.12 10.68 -8.73
C PHE A 99 6.53 11.88 -9.49
N ALA A 100 7.11 13.08 -9.38
CA ALA A 100 6.61 14.27 -10.07
C ALA A 100 7.07 14.35 -11.53
N SER A 101 8.19 13.69 -11.87
CA SER A 101 8.73 13.64 -13.23
C SER A 101 7.72 13.09 -14.23
N GLU A 102 7.76 13.61 -15.46
CA GLU A 102 6.88 13.15 -16.54
C GLU A 102 7.12 11.66 -16.82
N GLY A 103 6.07 10.85 -16.69
CA GLY A 103 6.13 9.39 -16.84
C GLY A 103 6.50 8.60 -15.58
N ALA A 104 6.87 9.24 -14.46
CA ALA A 104 7.17 8.53 -13.21
C ALA A 104 5.93 7.86 -12.62
N ILE A 105 4.77 8.51 -12.72
CA ILE A 105 3.47 7.90 -12.45
C ILE A 105 2.62 7.98 -13.72
N ARG A 106 2.04 6.84 -14.05
CA ARG A 106 1.04 6.72 -15.10
C ARG A 106 -0.36 6.94 -14.52
N PHE A 107 -0.78 8.20 -14.46
CA PHE A 107 -2.12 8.58 -14.01
C PHE A 107 -2.65 9.73 -14.88
N PRO A 108 -3.90 9.66 -15.38
CA PRO A 108 -4.89 8.59 -15.18
C PRO A 108 -4.51 7.28 -15.89
N ILE A 109 -5.16 6.19 -15.49
CA ILE A 109 -4.95 4.86 -16.07
C ILE A 109 -5.74 4.76 -17.37
N GLU A 110 -5.07 4.42 -18.47
CA GLU A 110 -5.68 4.21 -19.79
C GLU A 110 -5.16 2.91 -20.46
N PRO A 111 -5.94 2.10 -21.18
CA PRO A 111 -7.39 2.07 -21.14
C PRO A 111 -7.88 1.60 -19.77
N VAL A 112 -8.99 2.18 -19.31
CA VAL A 112 -9.76 1.64 -18.19
C VAL A 112 -10.52 0.41 -18.69
N THR A 113 -10.09 -0.79 -18.30
CA THR A 113 -10.77 -2.03 -18.65
C THR A 113 -11.76 -2.43 -17.55
N ALA A 114 -12.83 -3.14 -17.91
CA ALA A 114 -13.80 -3.64 -16.93
C ALA A 114 -13.14 -4.51 -15.84
N ALA A 115 -12.19 -5.38 -16.24
CA ALA A 115 -11.43 -6.22 -15.32
C ALA A 115 -10.56 -5.40 -14.35
N TRP A 116 -9.95 -4.31 -14.81
CA TRP A 116 -9.21 -3.41 -13.94
C TRP A 116 -10.14 -2.73 -12.92
N THR A 117 -11.28 -2.19 -13.39
CA THR A 117 -12.25 -1.52 -12.53
C THR A 117 -12.80 -2.47 -11.47
N GLU A 118 -13.08 -3.73 -11.84
CA GLU A 118 -13.52 -4.75 -10.90
C GLU A 118 -12.46 -5.06 -9.84
N LYS A 119 -11.18 -5.21 -10.25
CA LYS A 119 -10.07 -5.44 -9.31
C LYS A 119 -9.92 -4.30 -8.31
N ILE A 120 -9.97 -3.04 -8.77
CA ILE A 120 -9.86 -1.87 -7.89
C ILE A 120 -11.06 -1.77 -6.96
N LYS A 121 -12.29 -2.00 -7.45
CA LYS A 121 -13.49 -2.04 -6.61
C LYS A 121 -13.42 -3.14 -5.56
N ARG A 122 -12.97 -4.33 -5.93
CA ARG A 122 -12.78 -5.46 -5.00
C ARG A 122 -11.72 -5.13 -3.95
N LEU A 123 -10.60 -4.51 -4.34
CA LEU A 123 -9.56 -4.09 -3.41
C LEU A 123 -10.09 -3.03 -2.42
N TYR A 124 -10.82 -2.02 -2.91
CA TYR A 124 -11.48 -1.02 -2.07
C TYR A 124 -12.43 -1.67 -1.07
N LEU A 125 -13.27 -2.60 -1.53
CA LEU A 125 -14.21 -3.34 -0.69
C LEU A 125 -13.47 -4.16 0.37
N LEU A 126 -12.43 -4.93 0.00
CA LEU A 126 -11.67 -5.75 0.94
C LEU A 126 -10.97 -4.93 2.02
N LEU A 127 -10.46 -3.74 1.66
CA LEU A 127 -9.80 -2.87 2.62
C LEU A 127 -10.80 -2.16 3.52
N THR A 128 -11.86 -1.59 2.95
CA THR A 128 -12.79 -0.71 3.68
C THR A 128 -13.94 -1.43 4.37
N THR A 129 -14.32 -2.62 3.88
CA THR A 129 -15.30 -3.46 4.56
C THR A 129 -14.64 -4.01 5.80
N LYS A 130 -14.95 -3.40 6.93
CA LYS A 130 -14.69 -4.00 8.23
C LYS A 130 -15.55 -5.24 8.29
N GLU A 131 -14.96 -6.41 8.07
CA GLU A 131 -15.66 -7.64 8.37
C GLU A 131 -16.01 -7.61 9.86
N SER A 132 -17.29 -7.37 10.17
CA SER A 132 -17.87 -8.06 11.31
C SER A 132 -17.91 -9.54 10.92
N ALA A 133 -16.75 -10.20 10.85
CA ALA A 133 -16.66 -11.67 10.86
C ALA A 133 -17.25 -12.25 12.16
N MET A 134 -17.71 -11.37 13.06
CA MET A 134 -18.41 -11.59 14.31
C MET A 134 -19.90 -11.28 14.25
N ASP A 135 -20.49 -10.92 13.09
CA ASP A 135 -21.96 -10.93 12.94
C ASP A 135 -22.43 -12.39 12.79
N VAL A 136 -22.18 -13.15 13.86
CA VAL A 136 -22.91 -14.36 14.14
C VAL A 136 -24.37 -13.94 14.15
N PRO A 137 -25.24 -14.54 13.31
CA PRO A 137 -26.64 -14.21 13.35
C PRO A 137 -27.14 -14.43 14.77
N SER A 138 -27.71 -13.38 15.39
CA SER A 138 -28.28 -13.45 16.73
C SER A 138 -29.37 -14.52 16.84
N ASN A 139 -29.95 -14.90 15.69
CA ASN A 139 -30.86 -16.01 15.55
C ASN A 139 -30.11 -17.36 15.67
N LEU A 140 -30.43 -18.08 16.75
CA LEU A 140 -29.88 -19.40 17.07
C LEU A 140 -30.05 -20.43 15.95
N GLU A 141 -31.13 -20.37 15.18
CA GLU A 141 -31.45 -21.30 14.09
C GLU A 141 -30.57 -21.05 12.86
N ALA A 142 -30.30 -19.78 12.52
CA ALA A 142 -29.39 -19.44 11.44
C ALA A 142 -27.96 -19.91 11.74
N ARG A 143 -27.51 -19.75 13.00
CA ARG A 143 -26.22 -20.29 13.45
C ARG A 143 -26.16 -21.80 13.33
N ARG A 144 -27.22 -22.51 13.75
CA ARG A 144 -27.33 -23.97 13.61
C ARG A 144 -27.26 -24.42 12.15
N ARG A 145 -27.96 -23.74 11.24
CA ARG A 145 -27.95 -24.06 9.80
C ARG A 145 -26.58 -23.87 9.16
N ILE A 146 -25.87 -22.79 9.51
CA ILE A 146 -24.51 -22.54 9.01
C ILE A 146 -23.53 -23.61 9.54
N SER A 147 -23.60 -23.95 10.84
CA SER A 147 -22.78 -25.03 11.40
C SER A 147 -23.09 -26.39 10.78
N PHE A 148 -24.37 -26.71 10.54
CA PHE A 148 -24.77 -27.94 9.85
C PHE A 148 -24.24 -27.98 8.42
N PHE A 149 -24.34 -26.88 7.68
CA PHE A 149 -23.82 -26.79 6.32
C PHE A 149 -22.30 -26.99 6.30
N SER A 150 -21.57 -26.27 7.14
CA SER A 150 -20.10 -26.41 7.25
C SER A 150 -19.69 -27.84 7.59
N ASN A 151 -20.35 -28.47 8.58
CA ASN A 151 -20.05 -29.86 8.93
C ASN A 151 -20.41 -30.82 7.79
N SER A 152 -21.54 -30.61 7.10
CA SER A 152 -21.95 -31.47 5.99
C SER A 152 -21.02 -31.42 4.77
N LEU A 153 -20.28 -30.32 4.58
CA LEU A 153 -19.27 -30.21 3.51
C LEU A 153 -18.06 -31.12 3.71
N PHE A 154 -17.79 -31.55 4.94
CA PHE A 154 -16.67 -32.43 5.30
C PHE A 154 -17.12 -33.80 5.83
N MET A 155 -18.42 -34.08 5.79
CA MET A 155 -18.95 -35.39 6.14
C MET A 155 -19.06 -36.24 4.88
N ASP A 156 -18.49 -37.43 4.90
CA ASP A 156 -18.79 -38.44 3.90
C ASP A 156 -20.26 -38.84 4.04
N MET A 157 -21.05 -38.54 3.00
CA MET A 157 -22.44 -38.97 2.92
C MET A 157 -22.45 -40.48 2.67
N PRO A 158 -23.06 -41.30 3.55
CA PRO A 158 -23.30 -42.69 3.20
C PRO A 158 -24.25 -42.75 2.00
N LEU A 159 -23.88 -43.57 1.00
CA LEU A 159 -24.67 -43.81 -0.21
C LEU A 159 -26.08 -44.33 0.10
#